data_AF-A0A2G9T9B2-F1
#
_entry.id   AF-A0A2G9T9B2-F1
#
_cell.length_a   1.000
_cell.length_b   1.000
_cell.length_c   1.000
_cell.angle_alpha   90.00
_cell.angle_beta   90.00
_cell.angle_gamma   90.00
#
_symmetry.space_group_name_H-M   'P 1'
#
loop_
_entity.id
_entity.type
_entity.pdbx_description
1 polymer ?
#
loop_
_entity_poly.entity_id
_entity_poly.type
_entity_poly.pdbx_seq_one_letter_code
_entity_poly.pdbx_strand_id
1 'polypeptide(L)' 'IIATAVFCFLIAHITDKKNSYPQWLQPLLIGLSFVAVGAAFGFNCGYPCNPARDFGPRLFTFIIGYGGEVFS' A
#
# COMPACT_ATOMS: atom_id res chain seq x y z
N ILE A 1 6.49 4.26 -7.25
CA ILE A 1 6.42 3.41 -8.46
C ILE A 1 6.89 1.99 -8.16
N ILE A 2 8.18 1.77 -7.85
CA ILE A 2 8.73 0.41 -7.65
C ILE A 2 7.98 -0.36 -6.54
N ALA A 3 7.85 0.21 -5.35
CA ALA A 3 7.14 -0.44 -4.23
C ALA A 3 5.68 -0.81 -4.59
N THR A 4 4.97 0.10 -5.25
CA THR A 4 3.61 -0.13 -5.76
C THR A 4 3.56 -1.26 -6.78
N ALA A 5 4.49 -1.28 -7.73
CA ALA A 5 4.55 -2.31 -8.77
C ALA A 5 4.81 -3.70 -8.17
N VAL A 6 5.75 -3.80 -7.23
CA VAL A 6 6.04 -5.04 -6.49
C VAL A 6 4.81 -5.49 -5.69
N PHE A 7 4.14 -4.57 -5.00
CA PHE A 7 2.95 -4.90 -4.21
C PHE A 7 1.78 -5.38 -5.10
N CYS A 8 1.52 -4.72 -6.22
CA CYS A 8 0.51 -5.14 -7.19
C CYS A 8 0.83 -6.52 -7.79
N PHE A 9 2.10 -6.79 -8.10
CA PHE A 9 2.54 -8.11 -8.57
C PHE A 9 2.27 -9.21 -7.53
N LEU A 10 2.59 -8.97 -6.26
CA LEU A 10 2.34 -9.93 -5.18
C LEU A 10 0.83 -10.19 -4.99
N ILE A 11 0.00 -9.15 -5.05
CA ILE A 11 -1.47 -9.32 -5.03
C ILE A 11 -1.93 -10.18 -6.20
N ALA A 12 -1.46 -9.90 -7.41
CA ALA A 12 -1.82 -10.68 -8.60
C ALA A 12 -1.38 -12.14 -8.46
N HIS A 13 -0.17 -12.38 -7.95
CA HIS A 13 0.35 -13.72 -7.69
C HIS A 13 -0.51 -14.49 -6.67
N ILE A 14 -0.88 -13.86 -5.56
CA ILE A 14 -1.69 -14.50 -4.50
C ILE A 14 -3.13 -14.78 -4.96
N THR A 15 -3.69 -13.91 -5.79
CA THR A 15 -5.08 -14.02 -6.26
C THR A 15 -5.24 -14.83 -7.55
N ASP A 16 -4.14 -15.15 -8.25
CA ASP A 16 -4.17 -16.01 -9.43
C ASP A 16 -4.59 -17.45 -9.06
N LYS A 17 -5.66 -17.92 -9.71
CA LYS A 17 -6.22 -19.26 -9.55
C LYS A 17 -5.21 -20.36 -9.89
N LYS A 18 -4.21 -20.08 -10.73
CA LYS A 18 -3.15 -21.04 -11.09
C LYS A 18 -2.21 -21.36 -9.93
N ASN A 19 -2.05 -20.44 -8.98
CA ASN A 19 -1.16 -20.63 -7.83
C ASN A 19 -1.83 -21.35 -6.64
N SER A 20 -3.14 -21.66 -6.75
CA SER A 20 -3.87 -22.56 -5.84
C SER A 20 -3.76 -22.23 -4.34
N TYR A 21 -3.69 -20.95 -3.97
CA TYR A 21 -3.73 -20.54 -2.56
C TYR A 21 -5.13 -20.76 -1.94
N PRO A 22 -5.23 -21.24 -0.69
CA PRO A 22 -6.51 -21.30 0.02
C PRO A 22 -7.10 -19.89 0.16
N GLN A 23 -8.38 -19.70 -0.22
CA GLN A 23 -9.02 -18.38 -0.22
C GLN A 23 -9.02 -17.70 1.16
N TRP A 24 -9.19 -18.48 2.23
CA TRP A 24 -9.16 -17.98 3.60
C TRP A 24 -7.78 -17.45 4.03
N LEU A 25 -6.71 -17.89 3.36
CA LEU A 25 -5.33 -17.49 3.65
C LEU A 25 -4.89 -16.25 2.86
N GLN A 26 -5.55 -15.94 1.73
CA GLN A 26 -5.18 -14.83 0.84
C GLN A 26 -5.10 -13.47 1.55
N PRO A 27 -6.04 -13.07 2.43
CA PRO A 27 -5.96 -11.79 3.14
C PRO A 27 -4.70 -11.67 4.01
N LEU A 28 -4.30 -12.75 4.68
CA LEU A 28 -3.09 -12.78 5.50
C LEU A 28 -1.84 -12.62 4.64
N LEU A 29 -1.77 -13.33 3.51
CA LEU A 29 -0.62 -13.25 2.59
C LEU A 29 -0.48 -11.85 1.97
N ILE A 30 -1.59 -11.21 1.62
CA ILE A 30 -1.59 -9.83 1.10
C ILE A 30 -1.11 -8.87 2.19
N GLY A 31 -1.60 -9.03 3.43
CA GLY A 31 -1.14 -8.22 4.57
C GLY A 31 0.36 -8.37 4.85
N LEU A 32 0.86 -9.61 4.87
CA LEU A 32 2.30 -9.87 5.04
C LEU A 32 3.12 -9.31 3.87
N SER A 33 2.62 -9.39 2.64
CA SER A 33 3.26 -8.78 1.47
C SER A 33 3.38 -7.26 1.63
N PHE A 34 2.35 -6.60 2.17
CA PHE A 34 2.39 -5.17 2.44
C PHE A 34 3.45 -4.82 3.49
N VAL A 35 3.55 -5.60 4.58
CA VAL A 35 4.58 -5.42 5.61
C VAL A 35 5.98 -5.63 5.03
N ALA A 36 6.19 -6.66 4.22
CA ALA A 36 7.48 -6.94 3.58
C ALA A 36 7.92 -5.79 2.65
N VAL A 37 7.01 -5.26 1.82
CA VAL A 37 7.28 -4.10 0.97
C VAL A 37 7.58 -2.86 1.81
N GLY A 38 6.84 -2.65 2.91
CA GLY A 38 7.10 -1.56 3.85
C GLY A 38 8.47 -1.66 4.52
N ALA A 39 8.89 -2.86 4.94
CA ALA A 39 10.20 -3.08 5.52
C ALA A 39 11.35 -2.88 4.50
N ALA A 40 11.15 -3.29 3.25
CA ALA A 40 12.18 -3.18 2.21
C ALA A 40 12.29 -1.77 1.60
N PHE A 41 11.17 -1.06 1.41
CA PHE A 41 11.13 0.21 0.66
C PHE A 41 10.64 1.41 1.48
N GLY A 42 10.25 1.22 2.74
CA GLY A 42 9.57 2.23 3.53
C GLY A 42 10.45 3.40 3.99
N PHE A 43 11.76 3.21 4.12
CA PHE A 43 12.66 4.24 4.64
C PHE A 43 12.72 5.51 3.77
N ASN A 44 12.53 5.37 2.46
CA ASN A 44 12.65 6.50 1.54
C ASN A 44 11.48 7.49 1.62
N CYS A 45 10.24 6.97 1.62
CA CYS A 45 9.03 7.81 1.48
C CYS A 45 7.80 7.28 2.23
N GLY A 46 7.95 6.32 3.15
CA GLY A 46 6.80 5.74 3.88
C GLY A 46 5.90 4.83 3.04
N TYR A 47 6.42 4.30 1.91
CA TYR A 47 5.77 3.31 1.02
C TYR A 47 4.28 3.57 0.70
N PRO A 48 3.91 4.75 0.14
CA PRO A 48 2.53 5.05 -0.22
C PRO A 48 2.12 4.25 -1.46
N CYS A 49 1.83 2.96 -1.27
CA CYS A 49 1.39 2.05 -2.32
C CYS A 49 -0.09 2.24 -2.71
N ASN A 50 -0.78 3.21 -2.12
CA ASN A 50 -2.21 3.48 -2.33
C ASN A 50 -2.47 5.00 -2.32
N PRO A 51 -2.93 5.59 -3.44
CA PRO A 51 -3.27 7.02 -3.49
C PRO A 51 -4.32 7.44 -2.46
N ALA A 52 -5.32 6.61 -2.17
CA ALA A 52 -6.37 6.93 -1.20
C ALA A 52 -5.82 7.00 0.24
N ARG A 53 -4.82 6.17 0.57
CA ARG A 53 -4.15 6.14 1.89
C ARG A 53 -3.34 7.39 2.17
N ASP A 54 -2.93 8.11 1.11
CA ASP A 54 -2.16 9.34 1.22
C ASP A 54 -3.06 10.59 1.03
N PHE A 55 -3.87 10.62 -0.02
CA PHE A 55 -4.72 11.77 -0.34
C PHE A 55 -5.81 12.03 0.70
N GLY A 56 -6.51 10.98 1.17
CA GLY A 56 -7.62 11.14 2.11
C GLY A 56 -7.20 11.82 3.42
N PRO A 57 -6.16 11.31 4.11
CA PRO A 57 -5.61 11.97 5.29
C PRO A 57 -5.10 13.39 5.02
N ARG A 58 -4.44 13.64 3.89
CA ARG A 58 -3.96 15.00 3.52
C ARG A 58 -5.11 15.99 3.30
N LEU A 59 -6.18 15.56 2.63
CA LEU A 59 -7.37 16.38 2.45
C LEU A 59 -8.04 16.68 3.79
N PHE A 60 -8.12 15.67 4.68
CA PHE A 60 -8.66 15.87 6.01
C PHE A 60 -7.84 16.88 6.82
N THR A 61 -6.50 16.73 6.85
CA THR A 61 -5.62 17.66 7.58
C THR A 61 -5.67 19.07 7.00
N PHE A 62 -5.79 19.21 5.68
CA PHE A 62 -6.05 20.49 5.02
C PHE A 62 -7.34 21.16 5.55
N ILE A 63 -8.45 20.42 5.62
CA ILE A 63 -9.75 20.94 6.08
C ILE A 63 -9.71 21.36 7.55
N ILE A 64 -9.00 20.64 8.41
CA ILE A 64 -8.88 20.97 9.84
C ILE A 64 -7.80 22.03 10.15
N GLY A 65 -7.28 22.72 9.13
CA GLY A 65 -6.47 23.93 9.30
C GLY A 65 -4.96 23.71 9.35
N TYR A 66 -4.44 22.56 8.92
CA TYR A 66 -2.98 22.32 8.85
C TYR A 66 -2.30 23.11 7.70
N GLY A 67 -3.07 23.82 6.88
CA GLY A 67 -2.57 24.67 5.79
C GLY A 67 -2.29 23.90 4.50
N GLY A 68 -1.92 24.63 3.45
CA GLY A 68 -1.64 24.07 2.12
C GLY A 68 -0.35 23.24 2.02
N GLU A 69 0.55 23.40 2.99
CA GLU A 69 1.83 22.69 3.09
C GLU A 69 1.68 21.16 3.13
N VAL A 70 0.49 20.64 3.48
CA VAL A 70 0.19 19.20 3.45
C VAL A 70 0.25 18.58 2.04
N PHE A 71 0.29 19.41 0.99
CA PHE A 71 0.45 18.97 -0.40
C PHE A 71 1.80 19.35 -1.01
N SER A 72 2.68 19.98 -0.23
CA SER A 72 4.04 20.32 -0.66
C SER A 72 5.06 19.22 -0.33
#